data_AF-A0A0P9HMZ2-F1
#
_entry.id   AF-A0A0P9HMZ2-F1
#
_cell.length_a   1.000
_cell.length_b   1.000
_cell.length_c   1.000
_cell.angle_alpha   90.00
_cell.angle_beta   90.00
_cell.angle_gamma   90.00
#
_symmetry.space_group_name_H-M   'P 1'
#
loop_
_entity.id
_entity.type
_entity.pdbx_description
1 polymer ?
#
loop_
_entity_poly.entity_id
_entity_poly.type
_entity_poly.pdbx_seq_one_letter_code
_entity_poly.pdbx_strand_id
1 'polypeptide(L)' 'MATSDPLLKKTFRDDLKELVQLVRMDEKYAALVVDGFLPIDKSSSLYSFQRKVRIEELSKKYGIPLDGDTV' A
#
# COMPACT_ATOMS: atom_id res chain seq x y z
N MET A 1 -1.17 -34.48 -1.77
CA MET A 1 -2.53 -33.90 -1.75
C MET A 1 -2.39 -32.40 -1.59
N ALA A 2 -2.65 -31.63 -2.64
CA ALA A 2 -2.54 -30.17 -2.61
C ALA A 2 -3.85 -29.59 -2.04
N THR A 3 -3.84 -29.24 -0.76
CA THR A 3 -4.88 -28.40 -0.17
C THR A 3 -4.69 -26.98 -0.68
N SER A 4 -5.09 -26.70 -1.92
CA SER A 4 -5.28 -25.34 -2.39
C SER A 4 -6.56 -24.80 -1.77
N ASP A 5 -6.45 -24.41 -0.49
CA ASP A 5 -7.56 -23.98 0.35
C ASP A 5 -8.21 -22.70 -0.23
N PRO A 6 -9.53 -22.71 -0.51
CA PRO A 6 -10.25 -21.53 -1.00
C PRO A 6 -10.08 -20.29 -0.11
N LEU A 7 -9.82 -20.48 1.19
CA LEU A 7 -9.59 -19.42 2.16
C LEU A 7 -8.29 -18.65 1.87
N LEU A 8 -7.22 -19.34 1.48
CA LEU A 8 -5.95 -18.70 1.08
C LEU A 8 -6.09 -17.85 -0.18
N LYS A 9 -6.94 -18.27 -1.13
CA LYS A 9 -7.22 -17.48 -2.33
C LYS A 9 -8.06 -16.24 -2.05
N LYS A 10 -8.94 -16.30 -1.04
CA LYS A 10 -9.77 -15.16 -0.65
C LYS A 10 -8.92 -14.10 0.07
N THR A 11 -8.14 -14.50 1.07
CA THR A 11 -7.24 -13.58 1.79
C THR A 11 -6.22 -12.94 0.86
N PHE A 12 -5.67 -13.70 -0.09
CA PHE A 12 -4.79 -13.15 -1.12
C PHE A 12 -5.45 -12.05 -1.97
N ARG A 13 -6.70 -12.24 -2.40
CA ARG A 13 -7.44 -11.25 -3.19
C ARG A 13 -7.79 -10.01 -2.38
N ASP A 14 -8.17 -10.20 -1.12
CA ASP A 14 -8.53 -9.11 -0.22
C ASP A 14 -7.30 -8.26 0.09
N ASP A 15 -6.15 -8.89 0.37
CA ASP A 15 -4.88 -8.20 0.63
C ASP A 15 -4.36 -7.46 -0.61
N LEU A 16 -4.48 -8.04 -1.82
CA LEU A 16 -4.13 -7.32 -3.06
C LEU A 16 -5.06 -6.13 -3.31
N LYS A 17 -6.37 -6.28 -3.03
CA LYS A 17 -7.32 -5.19 -3.15
C LYS A 17 -7.00 -4.06 -2.18
N GLU A 18 -6.63 -4.40 -0.95
CA GLU A 18 -6.14 -3.46 0.06
C GLU A 18 -4.91 -2.73 -0.46
N LEU A 19 -3.90 -3.46 -0.96
CA LEU A 19 -2.67 -2.87 -1.51
C LEU A 19 -2.95 -1.86 -2.62
N VAL A 20 -3.79 -2.22 -3.60
CA VAL A 20 -4.17 -1.31 -4.70
C VAL A 20 -4.87 -0.07 -4.18
N GLN A 21 -5.73 -0.19 -3.17
CA GLN A 21 -6.39 0.95 -2.55
C GLN A 21 -5.39 1.86 -1.83
N LEU A 22 -4.47 1.29 -1.06
CA LEU A 22 -3.45 2.04 -0.34
C LEU A 22 -2.54 2.80 -1.32
N VAL A 23 -2.04 2.17 -2.37
CA VAL A 23 -1.19 2.83 -3.39
C VAL A 23 -1.91 4.01 -4.04
N ARG A 24 -3.16 3.83 -4.47
CA ARG A 24 -3.96 4.93 -5.07
C ARG A 24 -4.18 6.11 -4.13
N MET A 25 -4.29 5.84 -2.83
CA MET A 25 -4.41 6.93 -1.85
C MET A 25 -3.07 7.62 -1.61
N ASP A 26 -1.95 6.90 -1.70
CA ASP A 26 -0.62 7.49 -1.61
C ASP A 26 -0.34 8.40 -2.82
N GLU A 27 -0.70 7.97 -4.03
CA GLU A 27 -0.60 8.78 -5.25
C GLU A 27 -1.39 10.10 -5.13
N LYS A 28 -2.63 10.04 -4.61
CA LYS A 28 -3.44 11.24 -4.37
C LYS A 28 -2.82 12.17 -3.35
N TYR A 29 -2.28 11.60 -2.26
CA TYR A 29 -1.59 12.38 -1.23
C TYR A 29 -0.34 13.04 -1.81
N ALA A 30 0.46 12.32 -2.59
CA ALA A 30 1.64 12.84 -3.27
C ALA A 30 1.29 13.97 -4.25
N ALA A 31 0.22 13.83 -5.03
CA ALA A 31 -0.26 14.87 -5.94
C ALA A 31 -0.61 16.17 -5.20
N LEU A 32 -1.33 16.09 -4.07
CA LEU A 32 -1.66 17.25 -3.24
C LEU A 32 -0.39 17.92 -2.68
N VAL A 33 0.55 17.12 -2.20
CA VAL A 33 1.84 17.62 -1.68
C VAL A 33 2.62 18.37 -2.76
N VAL A 34 2.69 17.82 -3.98
CA VAL A 34 3.38 18.45 -5.12
C VAL A 34 2.71 19.75 -5.54
N ASP A 35 1.39 19.83 -5.47
CA ASP A 35 0.61 21.04 -5.79
C ASP A 35 0.74 22.14 -4.71
N GLY A 36 1.54 21.91 -3.67
CA GLY A 36 1.86 22.89 -2.64
C GLY A 36 0.86 22.93 -1.47
N PHE A 37 -0.02 21.94 -1.35
CA PHE A 37 -0.86 21.77 -0.16
C PHE A 37 -0.02 21.20 0.99
N LEU A 38 0.78 22.06 1.63
CA LEU A 38 1.56 21.73 2.80
C LEU A 38 1.42 22.80 3.90
N PRO A 39 1.19 22.40 5.17
CA PRO A 39 0.85 21.06 5.64
C PRO A 39 -0.66 20.76 5.45
N ILE A 40 -1.03 19.58 4.96
CA ILE A 40 -2.45 19.18 4.86
C ILE A 40 -3.10 19.21 6.26
N ASP A 41 -2.60 18.37 7.17
CA ASP A 41 -2.82 18.41 8.62
C ASP A 41 -2.00 17.28 9.30
N LYS A 42 -1.85 17.34 10.64
CA LYS A 42 -1.07 16.33 11.39
C LYS A 42 -1.63 14.90 11.26
N SER A 43 -2.94 14.75 11.20
CA SER A 43 -3.59 13.43 11.11
C SER A 43 -3.36 12.82 9.73
N SER A 44 -3.48 13.62 8.67
CA SER A 44 -3.18 13.20 7.29
C SER A 44 -1.72 12.75 7.12
N SER A 45 -0.77 13.47 7.72
CA SER A 45 0.64 13.06 7.72
C SER A 45 0.88 11.73 8.44
N LEU A 46 0.28 11.54 9.62
CA LEU A 46 0.38 10.28 10.36
C LEU A 46 -0.24 9.12 9.59
N TYR A 47 -1.40 9.35 8.96
CA TYR A 47 -2.09 8.35 8.16
C TYR A 47 -1.29 7.99 6.91
N SER A 48 -0.65 8.96 6.25
CA SER A 48 0.29 8.70 5.14
C SER A 48 1.46 7.81 5.59
N PHE A 49 2.04 8.07 6.76
CA PHE A 49 3.11 7.23 7.31
C PHE A 49 2.65 5.79 7.56
N GLN A 50 1.52 5.61 8.24
CA GLN A 50 0.93 4.28 8.49
C GLN A 50 0.61 3.53 7.19
N ARG A 51 0.12 4.25 6.18
CA ARG A 51 -0.18 3.70 4.85
C ARG A 51 1.07 3.13 4.19
N LYS A 52 2.19 3.85 4.23
CA LYS A 52 3.47 3.40 3.64
C LYS A 52 3.99 2.14 4.32
N VAL A 53 3.93 2.08 5.65
CA VAL A 53 4.30 0.88 6.41
C VAL A 53 3.43 -0.31 5.98
N ARG A 54 2.11 -0.12 5.85
CA ARG A 54 1.20 -1.19 5.44
C ARG A 54 1.45 -1.67 4.00
N ILE A 55 1.76 -0.75 3.09
CA ILE A 55 2.15 -1.08 1.70
C ILE A 55 3.42 -1.93 1.70
N GLU A 56 4.43 -1.58 2.49
CA GLU A 56 5.68 -2.32 2.61
C GLU A 56 5.46 -3.73 3.17
N GLU A 57 4.66 -3.87 4.23
CA GLU A 57 4.30 -5.17 4.81
C GLU A 57 3.64 -6.09 3.79
N LEU A 58 2.63 -5.59 3.07
CA LEU A 58 1.90 -6.35 2.06
C LEU A 58 2.80 -6.71 0.87
N SER A 59 3.65 -5.77 0.44
CA SER A 59 4.56 -6.00 -0.68
C SER A 59 5.59 -7.07 -0.33
N LYS A 60 6.17 -7.01 0.88
CA LYS A 60 7.10 -8.03 1.39
C LYS A 60 6.43 -9.39 1.55
N LYS A 61 5.18 -9.42 2.05
CA LYS A 61 4.41 -10.65 2.22
C LYS A 61 4.18 -11.39 0.89
N TYR A 62 4.05 -10.65 -0.21
CA TYR A 62 3.74 -11.21 -1.53
C TYR A 62 4.90 -11.16 -2.52
N GLY A 63 6.07 -10.67 -2.11
CA GLY A 63 7.24 -10.57 -2.99
C GLY A 63 7.07 -9.56 -4.13
N ILE A 64 6.24 -8.53 -3.93
CA ILE A 64 6.05 -7.45 -4.90
C ILE A 64 7.18 -6.44 -4.68
N PRO A 65 8.01 -6.14 -5.69
CA PRO A 65 9.00 -5.08 -5.56
C PRO A 65 8.29 -3.72 -5.44
N LEU A 66 8.64 -2.94 -4.42
CA LEU A 66 8.40 -1.50 -4.46
C LEU A 66 9.42 -0.92 -5.44
N ASP A 67 8.98 -0.43 -6.59
CA ASP A 67 9.89 0.12 -7.59
C ASP A 67 10.80 1.21 -6.99
N GLY A 68 12.10 0.98 -7.08
CA GLY A 68 13.18 1.81 -6.51
C GLY A 68 14.49 1.07 -6.25
N ASP A 69 14.45 -0.26 -6.02
CA ASP A 69 15.63 -1.10 -5.81
C ASP A 69 16.08 -1.86 -7.08
N THR A 70 16.04 -1.18 -8.24
CA THR A 70 16.84 -1.59 -9.40
C THR A 70 18.01 -0.62 -9.52
N VAL A 71 19.19 -1.14 -9.17
CA VAL A 71 20.56 -0.62 -9.31
C VAL A 71 20.74 0.44 -10.40
#